data_AF-A0A927UE31-F1
#
_entry.id   AF-A0A927UE31-F1
#
_cell.length_a   1.000
_cell.length_b   1.000
_cell.length_c   1.000
_cell.angle_alpha   90.00
_cell.angle_beta   90.00
_cell.angle_gamma   90.00
#
_symmetry.space_group_name_H-M   'P 1'
#
loop_
_entity.id
_entity.type
_entity.pdbx_description
1 polymer ?
#
loop_
_entity_poly.entity_id
_entity_poly.type
_entity_poly.pdbx_seq_one_letter_code
_entity_poly.pdbx_strand_id
1 'polypeptide(L)'
;MQQNDFFETKEFQMLHPLKQKIIMELATNNTNKSIEAIVPKIMTINKELNKRNLSFTKAESKLMINILTKDMSPAEKQKIEMIMSMI
;
A
#
# COMPACT_ATOMS: atom_id res chain seq x y z
N MET A 1 12.90 3.00 -12.73
CA MET A 1 12.75 2.38 -11.40
C MET A 1 11.83 1.19 -11.57
N GLN A 2 12.29 -0.02 -11.30
CA GLN A 2 11.51 -1.26 -11.35
C GLN A 2 10.74 -1.41 -10.02
N GLN A 3 9.70 -2.25 -9.93
CA GLN A 3 8.99 -2.49 -8.65
C GLN A 3 9.94 -3.01 -7.55
N ASN A 4 11.05 -3.66 -7.94
CA ASN A 4 12.04 -4.20 -7.01
C ASN A 4 12.80 -3.12 -6.23
N ASP A 5 13.09 -1.96 -6.83
CA ASP A 5 13.88 -0.89 -6.19
C ASP A 5 13.23 -0.36 -4.90
N PHE A 6 11.90 -0.46 -4.77
CA PHE A 6 11.19 0.04 -3.61
C PHE A 6 11.45 -0.82 -2.35
N PHE A 7 11.43 -2.14 -2.49
CA PHE A 7 11.67 -3.06 -1.36
C PHE A 7 13.11 -2.95 -0.82
N GLU A 8 14.00 -2.37 -1.62
CA GLU A 8 15.40 -2.12 -1.31
C GLU A 8 15.64 -0.74 -0.66
N THR A 9 14.61 0.12 -0.59
CA THR A 9 14.75 1.44 0.06
C THR A 9 14.94 1.31 1.58
N LYS A 10 15.74 2.21 2.14
CA LYS A 10 15.91 2.31 3.60
C LYS A 10 14.58 2.62 4.29
N GLU A 11 13.73 3.44 3.67
CA GLU A 11 12.39 3.72 4.20
C GLU A 11 11.57 2.45 4.36
N PHE A 12 11.58 1.55 3.37
CA PHE A 12 10.88 0.28 3.45
C PHE A 12 11.48 -0.67 4.51
N GLN A 13 12.81 -0.78 4.53
CA GLN A 13 13.54 -1.62 5.47
C GLN A 13 13.36 -1.20 6.94
N MET A 14 13.12 0.10 7.19
CA MET A 14 12.81 0.63 8.53
C MET A 14 11.34 0.44 8.95
N LEU A 15 10.44 0.03 8.05
CA LEU A 15 9.05 -0.24 8.40
C LEU A 15 8.94 -1.42 9.34
N HIS A 16 7.87 -1.42 10.14
CA HIS A 16 7.53 -2.57 10.96
C HIS A 16 7.38 -3.84 10.07
N PRO A 17 7.89 -5.01 10.48
CA PRO A 17 7.88 -6.24 9.66
C PRO A 17 6.48 -6.62 9.14
N LEU A 18 5.45 -6.31 9.93
CA LEU A 18 4.06 -6.52 9.54
C LEU A 18 3.66 -5.63 8.34
N LYS A 19 4.03 -4.34 8.38
CA LYS A 19 3.78 -3.39 7.29
C LYS A 19 4.52 -3.80 6.02
N GLN A 20 5.76 -4.26 6.15
CA GLN A 20 6.55 -4.76 5.04
C GLN A 20 5.83 -5.93 4.33
N LYS A 21 5.42 -6.95 5.08
CA LYS A 21 4.67 -8.09 4.52
C LYS A 21 3.41 -7.65 3.78
N ILE A 22 2.63 -6.80 4.43
CA ILE A 22 1.41 -6.23 3.87
C ILE A 22 1.67 -5.53 2.54
N ILE A 23 2.71 -4.68 2.48
CA ILE A 23 3.05 -3.93 1.28
C ILE A 23 3.57 -4.86 0.19
N MET A 24 4.38 -5.84 0.55
CA MET A 24 4.88 -6.84 -0.39
C MET A 24 3.72 -7.66 -0.97
N GLU A 25 2.80 -8.12 -0.13
CA GLU A 25 1.61 -8.83 -0.59
C GLU A 25 0.74 -7.97 -1.50
N LEU A 26 0.54 -6.68 -1.18
CA LEU A 26 -0.21 -5.78 -2.04
C LEU A 26 0.52 -5.50 -3.36
N ALA A 27 1.82 -5.27 -3.35
CA ALA A 27 2.58 -5.00 -4.57
C ALA A 27 2.68 -6.24 -5.49
N THR A 28 2.89 -7.43 -4.92
CA THR A 28 3.01 -8.68 -5.69
C THR A 28 1.66 -9.19 -6.20
N ASN A 29 0.55 -9.00 -5.48
CA ASN A 29 -0.75 -9.57 -5.87
C ASN A 29 -1.63 -8.62 -6.71
N ASN A 30 -1.26 -7.35 -6.86
CA ASN A 30 -2.12 -6.34 -7.48
C ASN A 30 -1.65 -5.86 -8.86
N THR A 31 -0.63 -6.49 -9.46
CA THR A 31 -0.09 -6.14 -10.78
C THR A 31 -1.08 -6.26 -11.95
N ASN A 32 -2.35 -6.62 -11.70
CA ASN A 32 -3.44 -6.66 -12.69
C ASN A 32 -4.84 -6.67 -12.03
N LYS A 33 -4.98 -6.22 -10.78
CA LYS A 33 -6.28 -6.28 -10.07
C LYS A 33 -6.96 -4.92 -10.07
N SER A 34 -8.24 -4.91 -10.43
CA SER A 34 -9.09 -3.72 -10.32
C SER A 34 -9.13 -3.18 -8.89
N ILE A 35 -9.18 -1.86 -8.73
CA ILE A 35 -9.24 -1.17 -7.42
C ILE A 35 -10.23 -1.82 -6.46
N GLU A 36 -11.40 -2.23 -6.95
CA GLU A 36 -12.48 -2.81 -6.15
C GLU A 36 -12.04 -4.07 -5.38
N ALA A 37 -11.05 -4.80 -5.89
CA ALA A 37 -10.45 -5.95 -5.20
C ALA A 37 -9.36 -5.54 -4.17
N ILE A 38 -8.83 -4.33 -4.28
CA ILE A 38 -7.72 -3.80 -3.47
C ILE A 38 -8.24 -3.05 -2.26
N VAL A 39 -9.32 -2.28 -2.41
CA VAL A 39 -9.98 -1.54 -1.32
C VAL A 39 -10.26 -2.39 -0.08
N PRO A 40 -10.97 -3.53 -0.17
CA PRO A 40 -11.26 -4.35 1.00
C PRO A 40 -9.99 -4.93 1.64
N LYS A 41 -8.93 -5.18 0.85
CA LYS A 41 -7.64 -5.59 1.39
C LYS A 41 -7.01 -4.47 2.23
N ILE A 42 -6.93 -3.25 1.69
CA ILE A 42 -6.39 -2.08 2.41
C ILE A 42 -7.17 -1.84 3.72
N MET A 43 -8.49 -1.93 3.68
CA MET A 43 -9.33 -1.81 4.89
C MET A 43 -9.03 -2.90 5.93
N THR A 44 -8.88 -4.16 5.48
CA THR A 44 -8.55 -5.28 6.36
C THR A 44 -7.18 -5.07 7.01
N ILE A 45 -6.21 -4.64 6.22
CA ILE A 45 -4.86 -4.31 6.64
C ILE A 45 -4.86 -3.19 7.69
N ASN A 46 -5.58 -2.10 7.44
CA ASN A 46 -5.66 -0.97 8.38
C ASN A 46 -6.32 -1.41 9.70
N LYS A 47 -7.36 -2.24 9.65
CA LYS A 47 -7.95 -2.86 10.86
C LYS A 47 -6.94 -3.71 11.63
N GLU A 48 -6.17 -4.56 10.95
CA GLU A 48 -5.15 -5.40 11.59
C GLU A 48 -4.01 -4.60 12.21
N LEU A 49 -3.60 -3.51 11.56
CA LEU A 49 -2.62 -2.58 12.12
C LEU A 49 -3.18 -1.87 13.35
N ASN A 50 -4.40 -1.34 13.27
CA ASN A 50 -5.04 -0.63 14.39
C ASN A 50 -5.18 -1.51 15.63
N LYS A 51 -5.51 -2.81 15.47
CA LYS A 51 -5.54 -3.79 16.58
C LYS A 51 -4.21 -3.92 17.31
N ARG A 52 -3.09 -3.59 16.65
CA ARG A 52 -1.73 -3.67 17.18
C ARG A 52 -1.16 -2.30 17.55
N ASN A 53 -2.01 -1.26 17.62
CA ASN A 53 -1.60 0.15 17.78
C ASN A 53 -0.61 0.62 16.70
N LEU A 54 -0.71 0.04 15.50
CA LEU A 54 0.06 0.43 14.33
C LEU A 54 -0.88 1.13 13.35
N SER A 55 -0.35 2.06 12.58
CA SER A 55 -1.05 2.68 11.45
C SER A 55 -0.03 3.05 10.38
N PHE A 56 -0.47 3.18 9.14
CA PHE A 56 0.39 3.75 8.10
C PHE A 56 0.44 5.26 8.27
N THR A 57 1.64 5.82 8.23
CA THR A 57 1.78 7.29 8.16
C THR A 57 1.39 7.77 6.76
N LYS A 58 1.02 9.04 6.64
CA LYS A 58 0.71 9.64 5.32
C LYS A 58 1.84 9.46 4.30
N ALA A 59 3.10 9.52 4.75
CA ALA A 59 4.26 9.31 3.90
C ALA A 59 4.35 7.87 3.41
N GLU A 60 4.17 6.89 4.30
CA GLU A 60 4.16 5.46 3.97
C GLU A 60 3.02 5.12 3.01
N SER A 61 1.80 5.60 3.28
CA SER A 61 0.64 5.39 2.42
C SER A 61 0.85 5.98 1.03
N LYS A 62 1.42 7.18 0.92
CA LYS A 62 1.66 7.83 -0.37
C LYS A 62 2.71 7.09 -1.21
N LEU A 63 3.77 6.60 -0.58
CA LEU A 63 4.76 5.72 -1.20
C LEU A 63 4.08 4.45 -1.72
N MET A 64 3.32 3.78 -0.85
CA MET A 64 2.59 2.56 -1.16
C MET A 64 1.67 2.73 -2.36
N ILE A 65 0.90 3.81 -2.40
CA ILE A 65 0.00 4.14 -3.51
C ILE A 65 0.80 4.33 -4.80
N ASN A 66 1.88 5.10 -4.79
CA ASN A 66 2.72 5.30 -5.97
C ASN A 66 3.26 3.99 -6.56
N ILE A 67 3.49 2.96 -5.73
CA ILE A 67 3.98 1.65 -6.18
C ILE A 67 2.82 0.81 -6.70
N LEU A 68 1.74 0.71 -5.93
CA LEU A 68 0.56 -0.07 -6.31
C LEU A 68 -0.11 0.46 -7.58
N THR A 69 -0.11 1.77 -7.75
CA THR A 69 -0.77 2.44 -8.87
C THR A 69 0.18 2.75 -10.01
N LYS A 70 1.43 2.30 -9.94
CA LYS A 70 2.43 2.55 -10.99
C LYS A 70 1.99 1.97 -12.33
N ASP A 71 1.32 0.82 -12.27
CA ASP A 71 0.81 0.08 -13.42
C ASP A 71 -0.71 0.28 -13.60
N MET A 72 -1.34 1.18 -12.83
CA MET A 72 -2.78 1.49 -12.88
C MET A 72 -3.06 2.84 -13.56
N SER A 73 -4.32 3.07 -13.92
CA SER A 73 -4.74 4.35 -14.50
C SER A 73 -4.76 5.48 -13.45
N PRO A 74 -4.59 6.75 -13.85
CA PRO A 74 -4.65 7.89 -12.91
C PRO A 74 -5.96 7.98 -12.10
N ALA A 75 -7.09 7.63 -12.72
CA ALA A 75 -8.38 7.56 -12.04
C ALA A 75 -8.40 6.51 -10.93
N GLU A 76 -7.66 5.42 -11.12
CA GLU A 76 -7.58 4.35 -10.15
C GLU A 76 -6.71 4.73 -8.95
N LYS A 77 -5.59 5.39 -9.24
CA LYS A 77 -4.72 6.00 -8.24
C LYS A 77 -5.49 6.92 -7.30
N GLN A 78 -6.27 7.83 -7.87
CA GLN A 78 -6.98 8.85 -7.11
C GLN A 78 -8.03 8.25 -6.15
N LYS A 79 -8.69 7.17 -6.56
CA LYS A 79 -9.64 6.43 -5.69
C LYS A 79 -8.92 5.78 -4.51
N ILE A 80 -7.77 5.14 -4.73
CA ILE A 80 -6.99 4.55 -3.65
C ILE A 80 -6.47 5.64 -2.70
N GLU A 81 -6.02 6.78 -3.23
CA GLU A 81 -5.59 7.94 -2.42
C GLU A 81 -6.70 8.48 -1.53
N MET A 82 -7.92 8.64 -2.06
CA MET A 82 -9.07 9.04 -1.26
C MET A 82 -9.35 8.07 -0.12
N ILE A 83 -9.38 6.76 -0.38
CA ILE A 83 -9.68 5.75 0.63
C ILE A 83 -8.58 5.71 1.70
N MET A 84 -7.31 5.74 1.29
CA MET A 84 -6.16 5.78 2.20
C MET A 84 -6.12 7.06 3.05
N SER A 85 -6.77 8.14 2.60
CA SER A 85 -6.91 9.37 3.40
C SER A 85 -8.06 9.32 4.43
N MET A 86 -8.97 8.34 4.32
CA MET A 86 -10.12 8.16 5.21
C MET A 86 -9.86 7.15 6.33
N ILE A 87 -8.71 6.47 6.30
CA ILE A 87 -8.29 5.43 7.25
C ILE A 87 -7.02 5.83 8.00
#